data_AF-A0A497LW14-F1
#
_entry.id   AF-A0A497LW14-F1
#
_cell.length_a   1.000
_cell.length_b   1.000
_cell.length_c   1.000
_cell.angle_alpha   90.00
_cell.angle_beta   90.00
_cell.angle_gamma   90.00
#
_symmetry.space_group_name_H-M   'P 1'
#
loop_
_entity.id
_entity.type
_entity.pdbx_description
1 polymer ?
#
loop_
_entity_poly.entity_id
_entity_poly.type
_entity_poly.pdbx_seq_one_letter_code
_entity_poly.pdbx_strand_id
1 'polypeptide(L)'
;MTQLRFLKGMQIYFPGGVTWSRKPLHLRRGPAWMNNPAALSVPQLRACLALARAAHDRAYGRKGKRYYKGMMMPAPAVIVAETVPKGVGVHGGKSPDARRRERHRAAAASIAALEALLAAKGAAPAAPAPA
;
A
#
# COMPACT_ATOMS: atom_id res chain seq x y z
N MET A 1 -6.10 -23.54 -10.37
CA MET A 1 -5.94 -22.08 -10.57
C MET A 1 -6.99 -21.34 -9.75
N THR A 2 -6.66 -20.98 -8.51
CA THR A 2 -7.62 -20.38 -7.57
C THR A 2 -7.76 -18.89 -7.88
N GLN A 3 -8.90 -18.51 -8.46
CA GLN A 3 -9.18 -17.14 -8.85
C GLN A 3 -9.40 -16.24 -7.62
N LEU A 4 -8.56 -15.22 -7.45
CA LEU A 4 -8.72 -14.16 -6.46
C LEU A 4 -9.86 -13.20 -6.89
N ARG A 5 -11.11 -13.65 -6.81
CA ARG A 5 -12.30 -12.93 -7.34
C ARG A 5 -12.82 -11.75 -6.51
N PHE A 6 -12.14 -11.28 -5.46
CA PHE A 6 -12.81 -10.52 -4.38
C PHE A 6 -12.42 -9.04 -4.17
N LEU A 7 -12.11 -8.27 -5.21
CA LEU A 7 -11.77 -6.82 -5.03
C LEU A 7 -12.67 -5.82 -5.79
N LYS A 8 -13.61 -6.26 -6.64
CA LYS A 8 -14.49 -5.35 -7.37
C LYS A 8 -15.61 -4.90 -6.42
N GLY A 9 -15.63 -3.61 -6.07
CA GLY A 9 -16.57 -3.06 -5.09
C GLY A 9 -16.08 -3.07 -3.64
N MET A 10 -14.81 -3.45 -3.37
CA MET A 10 -14.29 -3.52 -2.01
C MET A 10 -14.05 -2.14 -1.41
N GLN A 11 -14.50 -1.98 -0.17
CA GLN A 11 -14.46 -0.76 0.61
C GLN A 11 -13.12 -0.67 1.36
N ILE A 12 -12.24 0.24 0.96
CA ILE A 12 -10.93 0.41 1.63
C ILE A 12 -11.06 1.50 2.70
N TYR A 13 -10.82 1.13 3.95
CA TYR A 13 -10.68 2.05 5.07
C TYR A 13 -9.19 2.25 5.36
N PHE A 14 -8.69 3.48 5.26
CA PHE A 14 -7.32 3.78 5.68
C PHE A 14 -7.25 3.81 7.21
N PRO A 15 -6.40 2.99 7.85
CA PRO A 15 -6.14 3.13 9.28
C PRO A 15 -5.35 4.42 9.51
N GLY A 16 -5.92 5.35 10.29
CA GLY A 16 -5.25 6.60 10.71
C GLY A 16 -5.98 7.93 10.38
N GLY A 17 -7.17 7.89 9.78
CA GLY A 17 -7.98 9.09 9.52
C GLY A 17 -8.91 9.48 10.68
N VAL A 18 -9.10 10.80 10.87
CA VAL A 18 -10.00 11.39 11.88
C VAL A 18 -11.42 10.84 11.71
N THR A 19 -12.08 10.53 12.83
CA THR A 19 -13.28 9.68 12.95
C THR A 19 -14.50 10.08 12.10
N TRP A 20 -14.61 11.35 11.70
CA TRP A 20 -15.73 11.90 10.93
C TRP A 20 -15.50 11.92 9.40
N SER A 21 -14.29 11.58 8.92
CA SER A 21 -13.91 11.54 7.50
C SER A 21 -13.73 10.09 6.99
N ARG A 22 -14.48 9.14 7.54
CA ARG A 22 -14.44 7.72 7.12
C ARG A 22 -15.20 7.49 5.82
N LYS A 23 -14.98 8.32 4.79
CA LYS A 23 -15.57 8.04 3.47
C LYS A 23 -14.88 6.80 2.91
N PRO A 24 -15.63 5.70 2.73
CA PRO A 24 -15.09 4.52 2.09
C PRO A 24 -14.61 4.85 0.67
N LEU A 25 -13.37 4.53 0.34
CA LEU A 25 -12.92 4.66 -1.04
C LEU A 25 -13.52 3.49 -1.84
N HIS A 26 -14.55 3.79 -2.63
CA HIS A 26 -15.09 2.85 -3.62
C HIS A 26 -14.27 2.98 -4.91
N LEU A 27 -13.35 2.05 -5.12
CA LEU A 27 -12.62 1.97 -6.38
C LEU A 27 -13.57 1.45 -7.47
N ARG A 28 -14.08 2.37 -8.32
CA ARG A 28 -14.96 2.04 -9.46
C ARG A 28 -14.31 1.04 -10.43
N ARG A 29 -12.98 1.08 -10.52
CA ARG A 29 -12.14 0.11 -11.24
C ARG A 29 -11.13 -0.44 -10.26
N GLY A 30 -10.97 -1.77 -10.26
CA GLY A 30 -9.93 -2.42 -9.47
C GLY A 30 -8.53 -1.93 -9.88
N PRO A 31 -7.52 -2.13 -9.02
CA PRO A 31 -6.15 -1.80 -9.36
C PRO A 31 -5.68 -2.58 -10.60
N ALA A 32 -4.72 -2.03 -11.35
CA ALA A 32 -4.29 -2.58 -12.65
C ALA A 32 -3.79 -4.04 -12.61
N TRP A 33 -3.30 -4.50 -11.47
CA TRP A 33 -2.83 -5.87 -11.24
C TRP A 33 -3.95 -6.85 -10.84
N MET A 34 -5.17 -6.37 -10.65
CA MET A 34 -6.31 -7.22 -10.28
C MET A 34 -6.58 -8.24 -11.40
N ASN A 35 -6.59 -9.53 -11.06
CA ASN A 35 -6.71 -10.66 -12.00
C ASN A 35 -5.58 -10.77 -13.04
N ASN A 36 -4.52 -9.97 -12.93
CA ASN A 36 -3.36 -10.05 -13.80
C ASN A 36 -2.07 -10.10 -12.96
N PRO A 37 -1.61 -11.31 -12.58
CA PRO A 37 -0.39 -11.47 -11.79
C PRO A 37 0.85 -10.91 -12.49
N ALA A 38 0.87 -10.86 -13.82
CA ALA A 38 1.99 -10.31 -14.60
C ALA A 38 2.11 -8.78 -14.47
N ALA A 39 1.03 -8.09 -14.10
CA ALA A 39 1.04 -6.65 -13.85
C ALA A 39 1.48 -6.28 -12.42
N LEU A 40 1.86 -7.26 -11.59
CA LEU A 40 2.41 -6.99 -10.26
C LEU A 40 3.85 -6.49 -10.36
N SER A 41 4.15 -5.43 -9.62
CA SER A 41 5.54 -4.99 -9.44
C SER A 41 6.39 -6.04 -8.72
N VAL A 42 7.70 -6.02 -8.95
CA VAL A 42 8.66 -6.94 -8.28
C VAL A 42 8.52 -6.95 -6.75
N PRO A 43 8.39 -5.79 -6.06
CA PRO A 43 8.03 -5.73 -4.65
C PRO A 43 6.79 -6.54 -4.27
N GLN A 44 5.69 -6.36 -5.00
CA GLN A 44 4.43 -7.04 -4.74
C GLN A 44 4.54 -8.55 -4.97
N LEU A 45 5.24 -8.98 -6.03
CA LEU A 45 5.51 -10.38 -6.30
C LEU A 45 6.29 -11.03 -5.16
N ARG A 46 7.34 -10.36 -4.65
CA ARG A 46 8.12 -10.86 -3.50
C ARG A 46 7.25 -11.04 -2.26
N ALA A 47 6.35 -10.09 -1.99
CA ALA A 47 5.42 -10.17 -0.86
C ALA A 47 4.40 -11.31 -1.02
N CYS A 48 3.79 -11.43 -2.20
CA CYS A 48 2.85 -12.52 -2.51
C CYS A 48 3.52 -13.88 -2.39
N LEU A 49 4.75 -14.04 -2.88
CA LEU A 49 5.52 -15.28 -2.78
C LEU A 49 5.83 -15.64 -1.33
N ALA A 50 6.28 -14.68 -0.52
CA ALA A 50 6.58 -14.93 0.90
C ALA A 50 5.33 -15.35 1.67
N LEU A 51 4.19 -14.70 1.42
CA LEU A 51 2.91 -15.07 2.01
C LEU A 51 2.46 -16.47 1.58
N ALA A 52 2.56 -16.79 0.29
CA ALA A 52 2.19 -18.10 -0.24
C ALA A 52 3.03 -19.22 0.38
N ARG A 53 4.35 -19.04 0.47
CA ARG A 53 5.25 -20.00 1.11
C ARG A 53 4.96 -20.16 2.61
N ALA A 54 4.77 -19.06 3.33
CA ALA A 54 4.40 -19.12 4.75
C ALA A 54 3.09 -19.89 4.97
N ALA A 55 2.08 -19.65 4.14
CA ALA A 55 0.81 -20.35 4.23
C ALA A 55 0.95 -21.85 3.91
N HIS A 56 1.66 -22.17 2.83
CA HIS A 56 1.85 -23.55 2.38
C HIS A 56 2.72 -24.36 3.35
N ASP A 57 3.90 -23.86 3.70
CA ASP A 57 4.93 -24.64 4.39
C ASP A 57 4.74 -24.67 5.91
N ARG A 58 4.14 -23.63 6.50
CA ARG A 58 4.07 -23.46 7.96
C ARG A 58 2.65 -23.54 8.52
N ALA A 59 1.65 -23.13 7.75
CA ALA A 59 0.28 -23.01 8.23
C ALA A 59 -0.64 -24.16 7.80
N TYR A 60 -0.21 -25.01 6.85
CA TYR A 60 -1.00 -26.16 6.41
C TYR A 60 -1.31 -27.13 7.56
N GLY A 61 -2.56 -27.62 7.60
CA GLY A 61 -3.04 -28.55 8.63
C GLY A 61 -3.25 -27.95 10.03
N ARG A 62 -2.86 -26.68 10.26
CA ARG A 62 -3.05 -26.01 11.55
C ARG A 62 -4.52 -25.61 11.71
N LYS A 63 -5.09 -25.93 12.88
CA LYS A 63 -6.49 -25.64 13.22
C LYS A 63 -6.56 -24.92 14.58
N GLY A 64 -7.75 -24.40 14.91
CA GLY A 64 -8.00 -23.73 16.17
C GLY A 64 -7.67 -22.23 16.17
N LYS A 65 -7.68 -21.63 17.36
CA LYS A 65 -7.48 -20.20 17.58
C LYS A 65 -6.27 -19.96 18.50
N ARG A 66 -5.58 -18.85 18.30
CA ARG A 66 -4.46 -18.37 19.13
C ARG A 66 -4.69 -16.90 19.47
N TYR A 67 -4.28 -16.49 20.66
CA TYR A 67 -4.30 -15.08 21.03
C TYR A 67 -3.15 -14.35 20.35
N TYR A 68 -3.44 -13.25 19.67
CA TYR A 68 -2.45 -12.45 18.95
C TYR A 68 -2.87 -10.98 18.96
N LYS A 69 -1.98 -10.11 19.47
CA LYS A 69 -2.23 -8.67 19.62
C LYS A 69 -3.58 -8.33 20.28
N GLY A 70 -3.90 -8.99 21.39
CA GLY A 70 -5.11 -8.69 22.16
C GLY A 70 -6.40 -9.35 21.64
N MET A 71 -6.34 -10.17 20.58
CA MET A 71 -7.52 -10.79 19.98
C MET A 71 -7.31 -12.27 19.68
N MET A 72 -8.39 -13.06 19.79
CA MET A 72 -8.40 -14.46 19.36
C MET A 72 -8.49 -14.55 17.84
N MET A 73 -7.42 -14.99 17.20
CA MET A 73 -7.33 -15.17 15.74
C MET A 73 -7.15 -16.63 15.36
N PRO A 74 -7.49 -17.04 14.12
CA PRO A 74 -7.18 -18.38 13.63
C PRO A 74 -5.67 -18.68 13.70
N ALA A 75 -5.30 -19.85 14.22
CA ALA A 75 -3.91 -20.26 14.37
C ALA A 75 -3.09 -20.18 13.05
N PRO A 76 -3.62 -20.57 11.88
CA PRO A 76 -2.94 -20.40 10.59
C PRO A 76 -2.59 -18.93 10.29
N ALA A 77 -3.51 -18.01 10.55
CA ALA A 77 -3.31 -16.59 10.29
C ALA A 77 -2.22 -16.00 11.19
N VAL A 78 -2.17 -16.45 12.46
CA VAL A 78 -1.12 -16.06 13.41
C VAL A 78 0.24 -16.56 12.94
N ILE A 79 0.34 -17.84 12.54
CA ILE A 79 1.59 -18.44 12.04
C ILE A 79 2.10 -17.71 10.79
N VAL A 80 1.21 -17.43 9.83
CA VAL A 80 1.59 -16.65 8.63
C VAL A 80 2.06 -15.25 9.03
N ALA A 81 1.36 -14.60 9.97
CA ALA A 81 1.74 -13.28 10.43
C ALA A 81 3.09 -13.29 11.17
N GLU A 82 3.43 -14.33 11.91
CA GLU A 82 4.73 -14.48 12.61
C GLU A 82 5.87 -14.78 11.62
N THR A 83 5.59 -15.52 10.55
CA THR A 83 6.61 -16.02 9.60
C THR A 83 6.92 -15.07 8.46
N VAL A 84 5.94 -14.29 7.99
CA VAL A 84 6.17 -13.33 6.90
C VAL A 84 7.03 -12.17 7.41
N PRO A 85 8.18 -11.86 6.78
CA PRO A 85 9.03 -10.76 7.19
C PRO A 85 8.29 -9.42 7.07
N LYS A 86 8.57 -8.50 7.99
CA LYS A 86 7.95 -7.17 8.04
C LYS A 86 9.00 -6.13 8.37
N GLY A 87 8.82 -4.90 7.88
CA GLY A 87 9.68 -3.77 8.22
C GLY A 87 10.17 -3.00 7.00
N VAL A 88 11.03 -2.02 7.25
CA VAL A 88 11.67 -1.20 6.21
C VAL A 88 12.60 -2.09 5.37
N GLY A 89 12.60 -1.90 4.05
CA GLY A 89 13.38 -2.68 3.10
C GLY A 89 12.76 -4.02 2.71
N VAL A 90 11.86 -4.57 3.54
CA VAL A 90 11.20 -5.84 3.26
C VAL A 90 10.34 -5.72 2.01
N HIS A 91 10.56 -6.66 1.08
CA HIS A 91 9.93 -6.69 -0.25
C HIS A 91 10.08 -5.38 -1.04
N GLY A 92 11.08 -4.55 -0.78
CA GLY A 92 11.23 -3.24 -1.45
C GLY A 92 10.46 -2.10 -0.79
N GLY A 93 9.98 -2.29 0.45
CA GLY A 93 9.34 -1.23 1.23
C GLY A 93 10.31 -0.09 1.57
N LYS A 94 9.92 1.15 1.26
CA LYS A 94 10.69 2.35 1.61
C LYS A 94 10.38 2.82 3.03
N SER A 95 11.37 3.39 3.71
CA SER A 95 11.16 4.04 5.02
C SER A 95 10.17 5.20 4.90
N PRO A 96 9.49 5.60 5.99
CA PRO A 96 8.67 6.81 5.99
C PRO A 96 9.41 8.04 5.46
N ASP A 97 10.67 8.23 5.86
CA ASP A 97 11.50 9.34 5.40
C ASP A 97 11.87 9.27 3.93
N ALA A 98 12.23 8.10 3.43
CA ALA A 98 12.50 7.92 2.01
C ALA A 98 11.26 8.24 1.17
N ARG A 99 10.07 7.80 1.61
CA ARG A 99 8.79 8.16 0.97
C ARG A 99 8.47 9.65 1.04
N ARG A 100 8.84 10.33 2.14
CA ARG A 100 8.70 11.79 2.26
C ARG A 100 9.60 12.52 1.26
N ARG A 101 10.89 12.17 1.22
CA ARG A 101 11.88 12.78 0.31
C ARG A 101 11.52 12.59 -1.15
N GLU A 102 11.09 11.39 -1.54
CA GLU A 102 10.68 11.11 -2.91
C GLU A 102 9.47 11.94 -3.34
N ARG A 103 8.43 12.03 -2.48
CA ARG A 103 7.27 12.89 -2.74
C ARG A 103 7.66 14.36 -2.84
N HIS A 104 8.55 14.84 -1.97
CA HIS A 104 9.04 16.21 -2.03
C HIS A 104 9.80 16.50 -3.33
N ARG A 105 10.66 15.58 -3.78
CA ARG A 105 11.35 15.71 -5.08
C ARG A 105 10.38 15.70 -6.26
N ALA A 106 9.37 14.83 -6.23
CA ALA A 106 8.34 14.81 -7.27
C ALA A 106 7.53 16.11 -7.30
N ALA A 107 7.23 16.68 -6.13
CA ALA A 107 6.56 17.97 -6.03
C ALA A 107 7.38 19.11 -6.65
N ALA A 108 8.71 19.10 -6.53
CA ALA A 108 9.56 20.09 -7.19
C ALA A 108 9.40 20.09 -8.73
N ALA A 109 9.29 18.91 -9.35
CA ALA A 109 9.02 18.80 -10.77
C ALA A 109 7.62 19.33 -11.14
N SER A 110 6.60 19.06 -10.31
CA SER A 110 5.27 19.64 -10.48
C SER A 110 5.28 21.16 -10.34
N ILE A 111 6.03 21.71 -9.38
CA ILE A 111 6.16 23.16 -9.18
C ILE A 111 6.78 23.80 -10.42
N ALA A 112 7.90 23.26 -10.92
CA ALA A 112 8.53 23.78 -12.14
C ALA A 112 7.60 23.75 -13.36
N ALA A 113 6.79 22.71 -13.52
CA ALA A 113 5.79 22.64 -14.59
C ALA A 113 4.70 23.71 -14.45
N LEU A 114 4.26 24.00 -13.23
CA LEU A 114 3.28 25.06 -12.96
C LEU A 114 3.86 26.46 -13.18
N GLU A 115 5.11 26.69 -12.79
CA GLU A 115 5.83 27.95 -13.04
C GLU A 115 5.99 28.20 -14.54
N ALA A 116 6.34 27.17 -15.33
CA ALA A 116 6.40 27.27 -16.78
C ALA A 116 5.04 27.62 -17.41
N LEU A 117 3.94 27.06 -16.88
CA LEU A 117 2.59 27.39 -17.33
C LEU A 117 2.17 28.82 -16.97
N LEU A 118 2.57 29.33 -15.80
CA LEU A 118 2.34 30.72 -15.42
C LEU A 118 3.11 31.68 -16.33
N ALA A 119 4.39 31.38 -16.60
CA ALA A 119 5.21 32.16 -17.53
C ALA A 119 4.61 32.20 -18.93
N ALA A 120 4.15 31.06 -19.47
CA ALA A 120 3.49 30.99 -20.77
C ALA A 120 2.17 31.81 -20.83
N LYS A 121 1.54 32.07 -19.68
CA LYS A 121 0.34 32.89 -19.55
C LYS A 121 0.63 34.37 -19.23
N GLY A 122 1.90 34.76 -19.14
CA GLY A 122 2.30 36.13 -18.83
C GLY A 122 2.13 36.55 -17.36
N ALA A 123 1.94 35.59 -16.45
CA ALA A 123 1.80 35.86 -15.01
C ALA A 123 3.08 35.47 -14.26
N ALA A 124 3.52 36.31 -13.32
CA ALA A 124 4.64 35.99 -12.43
C ALA A 124 4.18 35.13 -11.24
N PRO A 125 5.01 34.18 -10.77
CA PRO A 125 4.71 33.43 -9.55
C PRO A 125 4.70 34.38 -8.34
N ALA A 126 3.72 34.21 -7.45
CA ALA A 126 3.66 34.98 -6.21
C ALA A 126 4.87 34.65 -5.32
N ALA A 127 5.46 35.68 -4.69
CA ALA A 127 6.59 35.49 -3.79
C ALA A 127 6.21 34.52 -2.65
N PRO A 128 7.12 33.62 -2.23
CA PRO A 128 6.83 32.71 -1.13
C PRO A 128 6.56 33.51 0.15
N ALA A 129 5.49 33.16 0.87
CA ALA A 129 5.21 33.73 2.18
C ALA A 129 6.38 33.46 3.14
N PRO A 130 6.71 34.40 4.06
CA PRO A 130 7.77 34.18 5.03
C PRO A 130 7.43 32.96 5.91
N ALA A 131 8.47 32.18 6.21
CA ALA A 131 8.40 30.94 6.99
C ALA A 131 8.06 31.17 8.46
#